data_AF-A0A930STH0-F1
#
_entry.id   AF-A0A930STH0-F1
#
_cell.length_a   1.000
_cell.length_b   1.000
_cell.length_c   1.000
_cell.angle_alpha   90.00
_cell.angle_beta   90.00
_cell.angle_gamma   90.00
#
_symmetry.space_group_name_H-M   'P 1'
#
loop_
_entity.id
_entity.type
_entity.pdbx_description
1 polymer ?
#
loop_
_entity_poly.entity_id
_entity_poly.type
_entity_poly.pdbx_seq_one_letter_code
_entity_poly.pdbx_strand_id
1 'polypeptide(L)'
;MVIKSVLNGAAISVSLSLLVGCSPPAMAPDSVPQALSTLPASESALKPHETVRMVFHVPAGFQTQQVSPEDLKFLSLSVTGADLEQPLHHSGPALVPVTGETVVLEIDDVPTVPGQLRVVTVQGYDADQQPLAAFTGKGFYYSQQAGVRTVTVDRRHLLLGLTLEAVLGYGWPQW
;
A
#
# COMPACT_ATOMS: atom_id res chain seq x y z
N MET A 1 1.79 -31.43 24.77
CA MET A 1 0.88 -30.58 25.58
C MET A 1 -0.06 -29.88 24.61
N VAL A 2 -1.36 -30.17 24.67
CA VAL A 2 -2.36 -29.67 23.71
C VAL A 2 -3.18 -28.59 24.40
N ILE A 3 -3.16 -27.38 23.87
CA ILE A 3 -4.03 -26.29 24.32
C ILE A 3 -5.25 -26.27 23.40
N LYS A 4 -6.44 -26.50 23.95
CA LYS A 4 -7.73 -26.34 23.25
C LYS A 4 -8.35 -25.00 23.66
N SER A 5 -8.57 -24.13 22.68
CA SER A 5 -9.51 -23.00 22.79
C SER A 5 -10.53 -23.14 21.66
N VAL A 6 -11.81 -23.09 22.02
CA VAL A 6 -12.95 -23.16 21.10
C VAL A 6 -13.52 -21.75 20.97
N LEU A 7 -13.42 -21.16 19.78
CA LEU A 7 -14.26 -20.05 19.36
C LEU A 7 -14.88 -20.41 18.00
N ASN A 8 -16.18 -20.14 17.92
CA ASN A 8 -17.05 -20.47 16.81
C ASN A 8 -16.49 -20.03 15.45
N GLY A 9 -16.51 -20.97 14.49
CA GLY A 9 -16.69 -20.62 13.08
C GLY A 9 -15.44 -20.45 12.22
N ALA A 10 -14.42 -21.28 12.37
CA ALA A 10 -13.56 -21.79 11.28
C ALA A 10 -12.45 -22.65 11.89
N ALA A 11 -12.51 -23.96 11.70
CA ALA A 11 -11.43 -24.86 12.09
C ALA A 11 -10.27 -24.74 11.09
N ILE A 12 -9.22 -24.00 11.45
CA ILE A 12 -7.96 -24.00 10.70
C ILE A 12 -7.09 -25.13 11.27
N SER A 13 -6.97 -26.23 10.51
CA SER A 13 -6.05 -27.31 10.80
C SER A 13 -4.66 -26.92 10.30
N VAL A 14 -3.73 -26.62 11.21
CA VAL A 14 -2.32 -26.39 10.86
C VAL A 14 -1.57 -27.70 11.05
N SER A 15 -1.20 -28.33 9.93
CA SER A 15 -0.36 -29.53 9.91
C SER A 15 1.10 -29.10 9.80
N LEU A 16 1.88 -29.32 10.85
CA LEU A 16 3.32 -29.04 10.87
C LEU A 16 4.09 -30.35 10.63
N SER A 17 4.55 -30.57 9.39
CA SER A 17 5.39 -31.73 9.05
C SER A 17 6.86 -31.40 9.31
N LEU A 18 7.38 -31.84 10.45
CA LEU A 18 8.83 -31.90 10.71
C LEU A 18 9.38 -33.23 10.20
N LEU A 19 10.18 -33.18 9.14
CA LEU A 19 11.05 -34.29 8.74
C LEU A 19 12.49 -33.92 9.06
N VAL A 20 13.03 -34.56 10.10
CA VAL A 20 14.44 -34.55 10.45
C VAL A 20 14.99 -35.97 10.26
N GLY A 21 16.09 -36.09 9.51
CA GLY A 21 17.16 -37.05 9.77
C GLY A 21 17.30 -38.24 8.82
N CYS A 22 18.40 -38.28 8.06
CA CYS A 22 19.57 -39.17 8.29
C CYS A 22 20.38 -39.45 7.00
N SER A 23 21.70 -39.21 7.05
CA SER A 23 22.76 -39.67 6.10
C SER A 23 23.19 -41.13 6.40
N PRO A 24 24.27 -41.78 5.82
CA PRO A 24 25.26 -41.47 4.75
C PRO A 24 25.55 -42.74 3.83
N PRO A 25 26.78 -43.06 3.32
CA PRO A 25 27.74 -42.41 2.40
C PRO A 25 28.04 -43.24 1.11
N ALA A 26 28.76 -42.70 0.12
CA ALA A 26 29.59 -43.50 -0.82
C ALA A 26 30.73 -42.69 -1.48
N MET A 27 31.82 -43.39 -1.75
CA MET A 27 33.19 -42.98 -2.11
C MET A 27 33.40 -42.25 -3.47
N ALA A 28 34.52 -41.53 -3.52
CA ALA A 28 35.19 -40.79 -4.63
C ALA A 28 35.75 -41.71 -5.76
N PRO A 29 36.51 -41.25 -6.80
CA PRO A 29 37.08 -39.91 -7.10
C PRO A 29 37.06 -39.45 -8.59
N ASP A 30 37.71 -38.30 -8.82
CA ASP A 30 38.26 -37.76 -10.08
C ASP A 30 37.32 -37.26 -11.19
N SER A 31 37.28 -35.92 -11.37
CA SER A 31 37.36 -35.25 -12.69
C SER A 31 37.44 -33.71 -12.54
N VAL A 32 38.62 -33.16 -12.90
CA VAL A 32 38.87 -31.86 -13.58
C VAL A 32 38.41 -30.55 -12.89
N PRO A 33 39.31 -29.58 -12.62
CA PRO A 33 38.90 -28.24 -12.26
C PRO A 33 38.42 -27.49 -13.52
N GLN A 34 37.12 -27.53 -13.82
CA GLN A 34 36.51 -26.48 -14.63
C GLN A 34 36.40 -25.23 -13.78
N ALA A 35 37.18 -24.20 -14.15
CA ALA A 35 36.98 -22.85 -13.66
C ALA A 35 35.56 -22.39 -14.05
N LEU A 36 34.60 -22.57 -13.16
CA LEU A 36 33.34 -21.85 -13.21
C LEU A 36 33.68 -20.38 -12.93
N SER A 37 33.71 -19.59 -14.00
CA SER A 37 33.45 -18.16 -13.91
C SER A 37 32.08 -17.97 -13.26
N THR A 38 32.03 -17.88 -11.94
CA THR A 38 30.92 -17.28 -11.23
C THR A 38 30.91 -15.80 -11.57
N LEU A 39 30.21 -15.46 -12.64
CA LEU A 39 29.62 -14.13 -12.78
C LEU A 39 28.81 -13.89 -11.49
N PRO A 40 28.97 -12.76 -10.80
CA PRO A 40 28.00 -12.39 -9.79
C PRO A 40 26.67 -12.23 -10.53
N ALA A 41 25.74 -13.14 -10.27
CA ALA A 41 24.34 -12.86 -10.53
C ALA A 41 24.02 -11.62 -9.69
N SER A 42 24.07 -10.45 -10.32
CA SER A 42 23.34 -9.28 -9.85
C SER A 42 21.86 -9.60 -9.98
N GLU A 43 21.39 -10.49 -9.11
CA GLU A 43 19.99 -10.71 -8.86
C GLU A 43 19.54 -9.51 -8.03
N SER A 44 19.38 -8.38 -8.71
CA SER A 44 18.48 -7.33 -8.26
C SER A 44 17.10 -7.97 -8.29
N ALA A 45 16.77 -8.73 -7.25
CA ALA A 45 15.47 -9.33 -7.09
C ALA A 45 14.47 -8.18 -7.12
N LEU A 46 13.78 -8.01 -8.26
CA LEU A 46 12.73 -7.02 -8.41
C LEU A 46 11.75 -7.27 -7.27
N LYS A 47 11.71 -6.36 -6.29
CA LYS A 47 10.73 -6.45 -5.22
C LYS A 47 9.35 -6.40 -5.90
N PRO A 48 8.40 -7.27 -5.55
CA PRO A 48 7.06 -7.20 -6.12
C PRO A 48 6.48 -5.81 -5.89
N HIS A 49 5.74 -5.30 -6.87
CA HIS A 49 5.10 -3.98 -6.83
C HIS A 49 3.58 -4.13 -6.91
N GLU A 50 2.87 -3.23 -6.25
CA GLU A 50 1.42 -3.13 -6.28
C GLU A 50 0.99 -1.76 -6.84
N THR A 51 -0.19 -1.72 -7.44
CA THR A 51 -0.82 -0.46 -7.90
C THR A 51 -1.92 -0.11 -6.92
N VAL A 52 -1.87 1.08 -6.33
CA VAL A 52 -2.92 1.58 -5.45
C VAL A 52 -3.87 2.44 -6.29
N ARG A 53 -5.13 2.03 -6.34
CA ARG A 53 -6.21 2.72 -7.07
C ARG A 53 -7.21 3.31 -6.09
N MET A 54 -7.59 4.56 -6.31
CA MET A 54 -8.71 5.22 -5.66
C MET A 54 -9.69 5.70 -6.71
N VAL A 55 -10.98 5.47 -6.46
CA VAL A 55 -12.07 5.95 -7.31
C VAL A 55 -12.83 7.00 -6.52
N PHE A 56 -12.75 8.25 -6.98
CA PHE A 56 -13.49 9.36 -6.44
C PHE A 56 -14.78 9.55 -7.22
N HIS A 57 -15.89 9.68 -6.50
CA HIS A 57 -17.16 10.09 -7.07
C HIS A 57 -17.51 11.48 -6.55
N VAL A 58 -17.75 12.42 -7.47
CA VAL A 58 -18.24 13.76 -7.12
C VAL A 58 -19.60 13.58 -6.44
N PRO A 59 -19.80 14.02 -5.19
CA PRO A 59 -21.05 13.75 -4.50
C PRO A 59 -22.17 14.59 -5.09
N ALA A 60 -23.21 13.93 -5.63
CA ALA A 60 -24.42 14.58 -6.10
C ALA A 60 -25.40 14.83 -4.94
N GLY A 61 -25.77 16.08 -4.67
CA GLY A 61 -26.85 16.43 -3.73
C GLY A 61 -26.42 17.22 -2.49
N PHE A 62 -27.21 17.11 -1.41
CA PHE A 62 -27.05 17.90 -0.18
C PHE A 62 -25.76 17.52 0.55
N GLN A 63 -24.88 18.51 0.77
CA GLN A 63 -23.64 18.34 1.50
C GLN A 63 -23.61 19.26 2.72
N THR A 64 -23.18 18.72 3.86
CA THR A 64 -22.93 19.49 5.09
C THR A 64 -21.52 20.09 5.12
N GLN A 65 -20.80 20.05 4.00
CA GLN A 65 -19.44 20.56 3.89
C GLN A 65 -19.47 22.09 3.75
N GLN A 66 -18.55 22.78 4.42
CA GLN A 66 -18.44 24.25 4.38
C GLN A 66 -17.92 24.80 3.04
N VAL A 67 -17.48 23.92 2.13
CA VAL A 67 -16.88 24.27 0.84
C VAL A 67 -17.71 23.65 -0.27
N SER A 68 -17.94 24.40 -1.35
CA SER A 68 -18.72 23.91 -2.48
C SER A 68 -17.93 22.85 -3.25
N PRO A 69 -18.56 21.76 -3.75
CA PRO A 69 -17.92 20.80 -4.65
C PRO A 69 -17.40 21.44 -5.93
N GLU A 70 -17.97 22.58 -6.34
CA GLU A 70 -17.51 23.33 -7.50
C GLU A 70 -16.12 23.94 -7.30
N ASP A 71 -15.71 24.18 -6.05
CA ASP A 71 -14.40 24.73 -5.72
C ASP A 71 -13.30 23.67 -5.90
N LEU A 72 -13.65 22.37 -5.87
CA LEU A 72 -12.70 21.29 -6.12
C LEU A 72 -12.33 21.23 -7.61
N LYS A 73 -11.08 21.59 -7.94
CA LYS A 73 -10.55 21.53 -9.31
C LYS A 73 -9.55 20.42 -9.52
N PHE A 74 -8.78 20.06 -8.50
CA PHE A 74 -7.78 19.01 -8.59
C PHE A 74 -7.78 18.07 -7.39
N LEU A 75 -7.27 16.86 -7.59
CA LEU A 75 -7.04 15.86 -6.56
C LEU A 75 -5.57 15.40 -6.62
N SER A 76 -4.98 15.16 -5.46
CA SER A 76 -3.75 14.38 -5.34
C SER A 76 -4.01 13.11 -4.55
N LEU A 77 -3.28 12.05 -4.88
CA LEU A 77 -3.24 10.79 -4.15
C LEU A 77 -1.81 10.56 -3.65
N SER A 78 -1.67 10.20 -2.38
CA SER A 78 -0.40 9.79 -1.81
C SER A 78 -0.53 8.53 -0.95
N VAL A 79 0.53 7.73 -0.89
CA VAL A 79 0.65 6.54 -0.04
C VAL A 79 1.83 6.73 0.90
N THR A 80 1.58 6.53 2.19
CA THR A 80 2.58 6.50 3.26
C THR A 80 2.53 5.16 3.99
N GLY A 81 3.60 4.82 4.70
CA GLY A 81 3.64 3.62 5.53
C GLY A 81 5.05 3.06 5.62
N ALA A 82 5.27 2.21 6.62
CA ALA A 82 6.60 1.71 6.97
C ALA A 82 7.35 1.13 5.75
N ASP A 83 8.65 1.36 5.68
CA ASP A 83 9.54 0.99 4.56
C ASP A 83 9.37 1.81 3.26
N LEU A 84 8.60 2.90 3.28
CA LEU A 84 8.67 3.94 2.24
C LEU A 84 9.51 5.11 2.75
N GLU A 85 10.64 5.40 2.14
CA GLU A 85 11.48 6.52 2.61
C GLU A 85 10.76 7.87 2.49
N GLN A 86 9.82 7.99 1.54
CA GLN A 86 9.00 9.17 1.31
C GLN A 86 7.58 8.77 0.89
N PRO A 87 6.57 9.64 1.08
CA PRO A 87 5.25 9.45 0.50
C PRO A 87 5.34 9.22 -1.01
N LEU A 88 4.72 8.14 -1.50
CA LEU A 88 4.60 7.89 -2.93
C LEU A 88 3.40 8.67 -3.46
N HIS A 89 3.59 9.40 -4.55
CA HIS A 89 2.54 10.17 -5.21
C HIS A 89 2.07 9.47 -6.48
N HIS A 90 0.88 9.82 -6.95
CA HIS A 90 0.28 9.21 -8.13
C HIS A 90 1.22 9.24 -9.35
N SER A 91 1.04 8.26 -10.23
CA SER A 91 1.77 8.20 -11.49
C SER A 91 1.27 9.33 -12.41
N GLY A 92 2.14 10.29 -12.76
CA GLY A 92 1.80 11.38 -13.71
C GLY A 92 1.87 12.81 -13.11
N PRO A 93 1.03 13.75 -13.59
CA PRO A 93 1.09 15.16 -13.18
C PRO A 93 0.53 15.36 -11.77
N ALA A 94 1.36 15.81 -10.81
CA ALA A 94 1.11 15.88 -9.35
C ALA A 94 -0.31 16.25 -8.85
N LEU A 95 -1.09 16.94 -9.68
CA LEU A 95 -2.49 17.28 -9.46
C LEU A 95 -3.34 16.75 -10.64
N VAL A 96 -4.28 15.86 -10.33
CA VAL A 96 -5.21 15.26 -11.30
C VAL A 96 -6.46 16.15 -11.39
N PRO A 97 -6.83 16.67 -12.57
CA PRO A 97 -8.00 17.52 -12.71
C PRO A 97 -9.30 16.73 -12.50
N VAL A 98 -10.26 17.35 -11.82
CA VAL A 98 -11.60 16.78 -11.61
C VAL A 98 -12.47 17.08 -12.82
N THR A 99 -12.45 16.18 -13.79
CA THR A 99 -13.25 16.28 -15.02
C THR A 99 -14.36 15.23 -15.02
N GLY A 100 -15.60 15.63 -14.76
CA GLY A 100 -16.77 14.75 -14.78
C GLY A 100 -17.18 14.20 -13.41
N GLU A 101 -18.06 13.20 -13.40
CA GLU A 101 -18.68 12.67 -12.17
C GLU A 101 -17.76 11.71 -11.40
N THR A 102 -16.82 11.05 -12.09
CA THR A 102 -15.93 10.05 -11.50
C THR A 102 -14.49 10.30 -11.94
N VAL A 103 -13.56 10.27 -10.98
CA VAL A 103 -12.12 10.42 -11.20
C VAL A 103 -11.42 9.20 -10.63
N VAL A 104 -10.50 8.62 -11.40
CA VAL A 104 -9.67 7.48 -10.96
C VAL A 104 -8.25 7.98 -10.76
N LEU A 105 -7.70 7.76 -9.58
CA LEU A 105 -6.30 8.07 -9.24
C LEU A 105 -5.55 6.78 -8.98
N GLU A 106 -4.34 6.66 -9.53
CA GLU A 106 -3.49 5.48 -9.40
C GLU A 106 -2.06 5.85 -9.01
N ILE A 107 -1.49 5.10 -8.06
CA ILE A 107 -0.05 5.09 -7.77
C ILE A 107 0.46 3.72 -8.20
N ASP A 108 1.32 3.70 -9.19
CA ASP A 108 2.02 2.50 -9.62
C ASP A 108 3.30 2.30 -8.82
N ASP A 109 3.90 1.12 -8.98
CA ASP A 109 5.21 0.79 -8.44
C ASP A 109 5.34 0.96 -6.92
N VAL A 110 4.24 0.76 -6.17
CA VAL A 110 4.29 0.73 -4.70
C VAL A 110 5.00 -0.55 -4.27
N PRO A 111 6.13 -0.49 -3.53
CA PRO A 111 6.82 -1.67 -3.06
C PRO A 111 5.90 -2.54 -2.17
N THR A 112 5.70 -3.78 -2.58
CA THR A 112 4.93 -4.76 -1.80
C THR A 112 5.77 -5.24 -0.63
N VAL A 113 5.25 -5.05 0.58
CA VAL A 113 5.86 -5.57 1.81
C VAL A 113 4.76 -6.28 2.61
N PRO A 114 4.70 -7.63 2.59
CA PRO A 114 3.61 -8.38 3.18
C PRO A 114 3.38 -8.03 4.66
N GLY A 115 2.13 -7.71 5.01
CA GLY A 115 1.72 -7.38 6.37
C GLY A 115 1.94 -5.91 6.76
N GLN A 116 2.58 -5.10 5.92
CA GLN A 116 2.76 -3.68 6.22
C GLN A 116 1.49 -2.87 6.03
N LEU A 117 1.18 -2.03 7.01
CA LEU A 117 0.08 -1.08 6.94
C LEU A 117 0.49 0.12 6.09
N ARG A 118 -0.37 0.48 5.15
CA ARG A 118 -0.24 1.62 4.25
C ARG A 118 -1.40 2.58 4.52
N VAL A 119 -1.11 3.87 4.58
CA VAL A 119 -2.13 4.93 4.64
C VAL A 119 -2.16 5.61 3.28
N VAL A 120 -3.36 5.76 2.74
CA VAL A 120 -3.63 6.42 1.47
C VAL A 120 -4.32 7.73 1.79
N THR A 121 -3.77 8.84 1.29
CA THR A 121 -4.33 10.17 1.48
C THR A 121 -4.80 10.71 0.15
N VAL A 122 -6.00 11.28 0.14
CA VAL A 122 -6.46 12.13 -0.96
C VAL A 122 -6.62 13.54 -0.45
N GLN A 123 -6.07 14.49 -1.20
CA GLN A 123 -6.18 15.92 -0.94
C GLN A 123 -6.80 16.61 -2.16
N GLY A 124 -7.89 17.34 -1.94
CA GLY A 124 -8.48 18.22 -2.94
C GLY A 124 -7.84 19.60 -2.94
N TYR A 125 -7.83 20.23 -4.12
CA TYR A 125 -7.30 21.57 -4.35
C TYR A 125 -8.26 22.40 -5.19
N ASP A 126 -8.21 23.72 -4.99
CA ASP A 126 -8.95 24.69 -5.79
C ASP A 126 -8.24 25.07 -7.11
N ALA A 127 -8.80 26.05 -7.82
CA ALA A 127 -8.26 26.54 -9.10
C ALA A 127 -6.86 27.16 -8.95
N ASP A 128 -6.57 27.74 -7.79
CA ASP A 128 -5.29 28.37 -7.45
C ASP A 128 -4.32 27.36 -6.81
N GLN A 129 -4.66 26.06 -6.86
CA GLN A 129 -3.89 24.95 -6.29
C GLN A 129 -3.70 25.05 -4.78
N GLN A 130 -4.61 25.72 -4.07
CA GLN A 130 -4.63 25.75 -2.61
C GLN A 130 -5.36 24.52 -2.07
N PRO A 131 -4.85 23.91 -0.98
CA PRO A 131 -5.45 22.71 -0.41
C PRO A 131 -6.81 23.04 0.24
N LEU A 132 -7.84 22.29 -0.17
CA LEU A 132 -9.17 22.37 0.42
C LEU A 132 -9.30 21.34 1.54
N ALA A 133 -9.21 21.79 2.79
CA ALA A 133 -9.28 20.91 3.96
C ALA A 133 -10.59 20.11 4.05
N ALA A 134 -11.68 20.56 3.43
CA ALA A 134 -12.95 19.83 3.33
C ALA A 134 -12.84 18.58 2.44
N PHE A 135 -11.97 18.61 1.42
CA PHE A 135 -11.75 17.54 0.45
C PHE A 135 -10.52 16.68 0.77
N THR A 136 -10.12 16.64 2.04
CA THR A 136 -9.11 15.71 2.54
C THR A 136 -9.78 14.44 3.06
N GLY A 137 -9.33 13.28 2.57
CA GLY A 137 -9.77 11.96 3.02
C GLY A 137 -8.59 11.04 3.23
N LYS A 138 -8.79 10.00 4.07
CA LYS A 138 -7.79 8.94 4.25
C LYS A 138 -8.40 7.56 4.08
N GLY A 139 -7.57 6.62 3.70
CA GLY A 139 -7.87 5.19 3.65
C GLY A 139 -6.64 4.43 4.12
N PHE A 140 -6.78 3.14 4.39
CA PHE A 140 -5.64 2.32 4.77
C PHE A 140 -5.85 0.89 4.29
N TYR A 141 -4.75 0.21 4.01
CA TYR A 141 -4.76 -1.19 3.59
C TYR A 141 -3.48 -1.89 4.05
N TYR A 142 -3.53 -3.22 4.14
CA TYR A 142 -2.35 -4.02 4.37
C TYR A 142 -1.79 -4.48 3.02
N SER A 143 -0.52 -4.18 2.77
CA SER A 143 0.21 -4.70 1.63
C SER A 143 0.35 -6.22 1.79
N GLN A 144 0.12 -6.99 0.72
CA GLN A 144 0.12 -8.47 0.80
C GLN A 144 0.89 -9.12 -0.33
N GLN A 145 0.50 -8.80 -1.57
CA GLN A 145 1.08 -9.33 -2.79
C GLN A 145 0.88 -8.31 -3.91
N ALA A 146 1.69 -8.42 -4.96
CA ALA A 146 1.57 -7.64 -6.18
C ALA A 146 0.14 -7.68 -6.75
N GLY A 147 -0.27 -6.59 -7.39
CA GLY A 147 -1.58 -6.44 -8.01
C GLY A 147 -2.23 -5.09 -7.74
N VAL A 148 -3.47 -4.92 -8.20
CA VAL A 148 -4.23 -3.67 -8.04
C VAL A 148 -5.00 -3.70 -6.73
N ARG A 149 -4.78 -2.69 -5.89
CA ARG A 149 -5.48 -2.45 -4.61
C ARG A 149 -6.41 -1.28 -4.77
N THR A 150 -7.72 -1.54 -4.80
CA THR A 150 -8.70 -0.46 -4.71
C THR A 150 -8.91 -0.10 -3.25
N VAL A 151 -8.61 1.15 -2.89
CA VAL A 151 -8.72 1.64 -1.50
C VAL A 151 -9.83 2.66 -1.41
N THR A 152 -10.76 2.43 -0.49
CA THR A 152 -11.79 3.41 -0.15
C THR A 152 -11.19 4.49 0.72
N VAL A 153 -11.17 5.72 0.21
CA VAL A 153 -10.70 6.91 0.91
C VAL A 153 -11.90 7.74 1.32
N ASP A 154 -12.04 8.02 2.61
CA ASP A 154 -13.20 8.71 3.18
C ASP A 154 -12.73 9.71 4.25
N ARG A 155 -13.41 10.85 4.34
CA ARG A 155 -13.19 11.85 5.39
C ARG A 155 -13.46 11.28 6.79
N ARG A 156 -14.38 10.32 6.93
CA ARG A 156 -14.66 9.63 8.21
C ARG A 156 -13.44 8.89 8.75
N HIS A 157 -12.54 8.46 7.87
CA HIS A 157 -11.28 7.81 8.26
C HIS A 157 -10.14 8.80 8.47
N LEU A 158 -10.37 10.11 8.34
CA LEU A 158 -9.31 11.13 8.44
C LEU A 158 -8.60 11.07 9.80
N LEU A 159 -9.34 11.04 10.90
CA LEU A 159 -8.75 11.00 12.25
C LEU A 159 -7.93 9.73 12.49
N LEU A 160 -8.47 8.58 12.08
CA LEU A 160 -7.77 7.30 12.20
C LEU A 160 -6.52 7.30 11.32
N GLY A 161 -6.61 7.73 10.06
CA GLY A 161 -5.48 7.81 9.15
C GLY A 161 -4.35 8.73 9.66
N LEU A 162 -4.69 9.89 10.23
CA LEU A 162 -3.71 10.78 10.88
C LEU A 162 -3.01 10.09 12.06
N THR A 163 -3.78 9.36 12.87
CA THR A 163 -3.22 8.60 14.00
C THR A 163 -2.28 7.50 13.51
N LEU A 164 -2.65 6.80 12.45
CA LEU A 164 -1.83 5.75 11.85
C LEU A 164 -0.53 6.32 11.27
N GLU A 165 -0.57 7.45 10.56
CA GLU A 165 0.65 8.12 10.05
C GLU A 165 1.58 8.56 11.17
N ALA A 166 1.03 9.11 12.26
CA ALA A 166 1.81 9.50 13.43
C ALA A 166 2.50 8.28 14.09
N VAL A 167 1.79 7.15 14.20
CA VAL A 167 2.34 5.90 14.74
C VAL A 167 3.38 5.27 13.81
N LEU A 168 3.20 5.39 12.49
CA LEU A 168 4.12 4.87 11.48
C LEU A 168 5.36 5.76 11.28
N GLY A 169 5.47 6.88 12.01
CA GLY A 169 6.64 7.75 11.98
C GLY A 169 6.68 8.78 10.83
N TYR A 170 5.56 8.96 10.10
CA TYR A 170 5.50 9.84 8.92
C TYR A 170 5.11 11.30 9.21
N GLY A 171 5.32 11.75 10.45
CA GLY A 171 5.16 13.15 10.84
C GLY A 171 3.71 13.65 10.85
N TRP A 172 3.40 14.57 11.76
CA TRP A 172 2.15 15.29 11.70
C TRP A 172 2.13 16.19 10.45
N PRO A 173 1.04 16.24 9.66
CA PRO A 173 0.94 17.24 8.61
C PRO A 173 1.05 18.63 9.24
N GLN A 174 1.99 19.43 8.75
CA GLN A 174 2.07 20.84 9.07
C GLN A 174 1.03 21.54 8.18
N TRP A 175 -0.12 21.85 8.78
CA TRP A 175 -1.18 22.64 8.19
C TRP A 175 -0.91 24.13 8.37
#